data_AF-A0A3E0R2D1-F1
#
_entry.id   AF-A0A3E0R2D1-F1
#
_cell.length_a   1.000
_cell.length_b   1.000
_cell.length_c   1.000
_cell.angle_alpha   90.00
_cell.angle_beta   90.00
_cell.angle_gamma   90.00
#
_symmetry.space_group_name_H-M   'P 1'
#
loop_
_entity.id
_entity.type
_entity.pdbx_description
1 polymer ?
#
loop_
_entity_poly.entity_id
_entity_poly.type
_entity_poly.pdbx_seq_one_letter_code
_entity_poly.pdbx_strand_id
1 'polypeptide(L)'
;MPLYRFKNPETEEEVEVFQSMKDDHSYSENGIDYERVFLIPNASIDAKIDGSESNFKAHLDNKKGTLGDAIDASKEAAEKRKELYGHDPVQKKFFKEYSEKRKGLKHYKDTGDTQ
;
A
#
# COMPACT_ATOMS: atom_id res chain seq x y z
N MET A 1 25.74 -0.82 -7.22
CA MET A 1 25.90 -0.56 -8.66
C MET A 1 24.55 -0.74 -9.32
N PRO A 2 23.91 0.35 -9.75
CA PRO A 2 22.63 0.30 -10.46
C PRO A 2 22.75 -0.27 -11.87
N LEU A 3 21.65 -0.85 -12.36
CA LEU A 3 21.48 -1.33 -13.72
C LEU A 3 20.74 -0.24 -14.51
N TYR A 4 21.30 0.19 -15.63
CA TYR A 4 20.66 1.17 -16.51
C TYR A 4 20.28 0.53 -17.83
N ARG A 5 19.12 0.92 -18.35
CA ARG A 5 18.59 0.43 -19.63
C ARG A 5 18.75 1.52 -20.69
N PHE A 6 19.30 1.15 -21.82
CA PHE A 6 19.53 2.01 -22.97
C PHE A 6 18.84 1.42 -24.19
N LYS A 7 18.20 2.25 -25.01
CA LYS A 7 17.51 1.83 -26.24
C LYS A 7 18.29 2.32 -27.45
N ASN A 8 18.55 1.43 -28.40
CA ASN A 8 19.12 1.80 -29.69
C ASN A 8 18.03 2.54 -30.52
N PRO A 9 18.30 3.77 -31.03
CA PRO A 9 17.33 4.51 -31.82
C PRO A 9 17.01 3.89 -33.19
N GLU A 10 17.91 3.06 -33.74
CA GLU A 10 17.76 2.45 -35.07
C GLU A 10 17.12 1.06 -35.02
N THR A 11 17.52 0.22 -34.05
CA THR A 11 17.04 -1.18 -33.95
C THR A 11 15.93 -1.36 -32.91
N GLU A 12 15.66 -0.35 -32.10
CA GLU A 12 14.78 -0.40 -30.92
C GLU A 12 15.17 -1.44 -29.85
N GLU A 13 16.36 -2.03 -29.97
CA GLU A 13 16.85 -3.02 -29.01
C GLU A 13 17.25 -2.36 -27.68
N GLU A 14 16.90 -3.02 -26.58
CA GLU A 14 17.22 -2.57 -25.23
C GLU A 14 18.45 -3.31 -24.69
N VAL A 15 19.44 -2.55 -24.23
CA VAL A 15 20.66 -3.07 -23.62
C VAL A 15 20.72 -2.62 -22.17
N GLU A 16 21.06 -3.56 -21.28
CA GLU A 16 21.24 -3.29 -19.86
C GLU A 16 22.73 -3.17 -19.54
N VAL A 17 23.14 -2.00 -19.04
CA VAL A 17 24.54 -1.69 -18.74
C VAL A 17 24.67 -1.40 -17.24
N PHE A 18 25.61 -2.10 -16.59
CA PHE A 18 26.00 -1.80 -15.22
C PHE A 18 26.87 -0.54 -15.22
N GLN A 19 26.42 0.52 -14.56
CA GLN A 19 27.22 1.73 -14.37
C GLN A 19 27.26 2.14 -12.91
N SER A 20 28.31 2.86 -12.51
CA SER A 20 28.37 3.46 -11.18
C SER A 20 27.41 4.65 -11.09
N MET A 21 26.91 4.96 -9.90
CA MET A 21 26.03 6.14 -9.70
C MET A 21 26.73 7.48 -9.96
N LYS A 22 28.07 7.49 -10.02
CA LYS A 22 28.88 8.68 -10.25
C LYS A 22 29.21 8.94 -11.72
N ASP A 23 28.88 8.00 -12.61
CA ASP A 23 29.19 8.12 -14.04
C ASP A 23 28.14 8.97 -14.78
N ASP A 24 28.48 9.47 -15.96
CA ASP A 24 27.62 10.35 -16.76
C ASP A 24 26.45 9.64 -17.46
N HIS A 25 26.23 8.34 -17.18
CA HIS A 25 25.08 7.56 -17.66
C HIS A 25 24.86 7.62 -19.19
N SER A 26 25.93 7.71 -19.96
CA SER A 26 25.93 7.65 -21.44
C SER A 26 26.43 6.30 -21.92
N TYR A 27 25.82 5.75 -22.97
CA TYR A 27 26.26 4.51 -23.63
C TYR A 27 26.24 4.70 -25.14
N SER A 28 27.35 4.36 -25.79
CA SER A 28 27.52 4.44 -27.24
C SER A 28 28.16 3.15 -27.74
N GLU A 29 27.56 2.50 -28.74
CA GLU A 29 28.10 1.30 -29.37
C GLU A 29 28.15 1.50 -30.90
N ASN A 30 29.28 1.19 -31.52
CA ASN A 30 29.51 1.35 -32.97
C ASN A 30 29.26 2.78 -33.52
N GLY A 31 29.42 3.81 -32.69
CA GLY A 31 29.21 5.21 -33.08
C GLY A 31 27.76 5.68 -33.05
N ILE A 32 26.84 4.83 -32.55
CA ILE A 32 25.45 5.17 -32.29
C ILE A 32 25.30 5.44 -30.79
N ASP A 33 24.77 6.60 -30.45
CA ASP A 33 24.44 6.97 -29.07
C ASP A 33 23.08 6.38 -28.68
N TYR A 34 23.03 5.66 -27.57
CA TYR A 34 21.81 5.02 -27.11
C TYR A 34 21.06 5.93 -26.13
N GLU A 35 19.74 5.96 -26.23
CA GLU A 35 18.90 6.77 -25.35
C GLU A 35 18.63 6.05 -24.03
N ARG A 36 18.80 6.75 -22.90
CA ARG A 36 18.51 6.19 -21.58
C ARG A 36 17.01 6.02 -21.37
N VAL A 37 16.59 4.82 -21.02
CA VAL A 37 15.20 4.49 -20.66
C VAL A 37 15.02 4.63 -19.16
N PHE A 38 14.13 5.53 -18.75
CA PHE A 38 13.73 5.69 -17.35
C PHE A 38 12.51 4.82 -17.06
N LEU A 39 12.72 3.73 -16.32
CA LEU A 39 11.62 2.92 -15.82
C LEU A 39 10.90 3.68 -14.71
N ILE A 40 9.58 3.76 -14.81
CA ILE A 40 8.75 4.27 -13.71
C ILE A 40 8.90 3.28 -12.55
N PRO A 41 9.34 3.72 -11.36
CA PRO A 41 9.41 2.82 -10.22
C PRO A 41 8.00 2.32 -9.89
N ASN A 42 7.83 1.00 -9.77
CA ASN A 42 6.60 0.38 -9.25
C ASN A 42 6.45 0.62 -7.72
N ALA A 43 6.77 1.83 -7.25
CA ALA A 43 6.59 2.22 -5.86
C ALA A 43 5.13 2.62 -5.65
N SER A 44 4.38 1.81 -4.90
CA SER A 44 3.05 2.21 -4.44
C SER A 44 3.21 3.25 -3.34
N ILE A 45 3.02 4.53 -3.67
CA ILE A 45 3.16 5.67 -2.74
C ILE A 45 1.94 5.81 -1.79
N ASP A 46 0.92 4.98 -1.96
CA ASP A 46 -0.26 4.96 -1.08
C ASP A 46 -0.83 3.55 -1.01
N ALA A 47 -0.16 2.69 -0.23
CA ALA A 47 -0.63 1.34 0.01
C ALA A 47 -1.99 1.41 0.72
N LYS A 48 -3.04 1.01 -0.01
CA LYS A 48 -4.40 0.89 0.52
C LYS A 48 -4.40 -0.03 1.75
N ILE A 49 -5.26 0.28 2.70
CA ILE A 49 -5.43 -0.52 3.90
C ILE A 49 -6.06 -1.88 3.52
N ASP A 50 -5.41 -2.97 3.91
CA ASP A 50 -5.86 -4.35 3.58
C ASP A 50 -6.87 -4.93 4.60
N GLY A 51 -7.16 -4.18 5.68
CA GLY A 51 -8.05 -4.61 6.76
C GLY A 51 -7.34 -5.33 7.92
N SER A 52 -6.06 -5.67 7.79
CA SER A 52 -5.24 -6.30 8.83
C SER A 52 -4.79 -5.31 9.90
N GLU A 53 -4.57 -5.81 11.13
CA GLU A 53 -4.10 -4.98 12.24
C GLU A 53 -2.67 -4.46 11.99
N SER A 54 -1.80 -5.27 11.40
CA SER A 54 -0.42 -4.90 11.09
C SER A 54 -0.35 -3.77 10.06
N ASN A 55 -1.18 -3.85 9.01
CA ASN A 55 -1.22 -2.81 7.98
C ASN A 55 -1.81 -1.52 8.55
N PHE A 56 -2.88 -1.60 9.35
CA PHE A 56 -3.44 -0.44 10.03
C PHE A 56 -2.40 0.27 10.93
N LYS A 57 -1.62 -0.48 11.71
CA LYS A 57 -0.54 0.09 12.53
C LYS A 57 0.55 0.74 11.67
N ALA A 58 1.02 0.05 10.64
CA ALA A 58 2.02 0.59 9.73
C ALA A 58 1.53 1.86 9.01
N HIS A 59 0.25 1.91 8.65
CA HIS A 59 -0.37 3.09 8.03
C HIS A 59 -0.40 4.28 8.99
N LEU A 60 -0.64 4.03 10.28
CA LEU A 60 -0.68 5.08 11.30
C LEU A 60 0.72 5.53 11.76
N ASP A 61 1.65 4.60 11.94
CA ASP A 61 3.01 4.90 12.40
C ASP A 61 3.79 5.74 11.37
N ASN A 62 3.55 5.51 10.08
CA ASN A 62 4.21 6.23 8.99
C ASN A 62 3.57 7.59 8.67
N LYS A 63 2.34 7.86 9.12
CA LYS A 63 1.62 9.13 8.88
C LYS A 63 1.52 9.92 10.18
N LYS A 64 2.12 11.13 10.24
CA LYS A 64 1.91 12.09 11.33
C LYS A 64 0.50 12.71 11.23
N GLY A 65 -0.53 11.90 11.47
CA GLY A 65 -1.93 12.26 11.33
C GLY A 65 -2.58 12.72 12.64
N THR A 66 -3.79 13.22 12.52
CA THR A 66 -4.70 13.52 13.63
C THR A 66 -5.45 12.26 14.08
N LEU A 67 -6.15 12.35 15.21
CA LEU A 67 -7.06 11.29 15.64
C LEU A 67 -8.18 11.03 14.62
N GLY A 68 -8.58 12.05 13.85
CA GLY A 68 -9.58 11.92 12.79
C GLY A 68 -9.10 10.96 11.69
N ASP A 69 -7.85 11.11 11.26
CA ASP A 69 -7.24 10.26 10.23
C ASP A 69 -7.17 8.80 10.68
N ALA A 70 -6.90 8.56 11.97
CA ALA A 70 -6.92 7.22 12.55
C ALA A 70 -8.32 6.59 12.52
N ILE A 71 -9.36 7.40 12.79
CA ILE A 71 -10.75 6.95 12.75
C ILE A 71 -11.18 6.63 11.32
N ASP A 72 -10.79 7.44 10.34
CA ASP A 72 -11.14 7.22 8.95
C ASP A 72 -10.40 6.00 8.37
N ALA A 73 -9.11 5.83 8.69
CA ALA A 73 -8.36 4.61 8.39
C ALA A 73 -8.99 3.36 9.03
N SER A 74 -9.55 3.48 10.24
CA SER A 74 -10.24 2.38 10.91
C SER A 74 -11.54 2.00 10.21
N LYS A 75 -12.29 2.98 9.69
CA LYS A 75 -13.50 2.72 8.89
C LYS A 75 -13.17 2.01 7.58
N GLU A 76 -12.16 2.48 6.85
CA GLU A 76 -11.72 1.86 5.60
C GLU A 76 -11.28 0.40 5.83
N ALA A 77 -10.52 0.15 6.90
CA ALA A 77 -10.12 -1.20 7.30
C ALA A 77 -11.34 -2.10 7.59
N ALA A 78 -12.35 -1.56 8.27
CA ALA A 78 -13.58 -2.29 8.58
C ALA A 78 -14.39 -2.62 7.33
N GLU A 79 -14.48 -1.69 6.37
CA GLU A 79 -15.13 -1.92 5.07
C GLU A 79 -14.42 -3.02 4.28
N LYS A 80 -13.08 -3.00 4.21
CA LYS A 80 -12.29 -4.05 3.57
C LYS A 80 -12.51 -5.42 4.20
N ARG A 81 -12.55 -5.49 5.53
CA ARG A 81 -12.87 -6.75 6.24
C ARG A 81 -14.29 -7.24 5.91
N LYS A 82 -15.27 -6.33 5.79
CA LYS A 82 -16.63 -6.68 5.37
C LYS A 82 -16.69 -7.18 3.92
N GLU A 83 -15.95 -6.55 3.01
CA GLU A 83 -15.85 -7.01 1.61
C GLU A 83 -15.24 -8.42 1.53
N LEU A 84 -14.21 -8.71 2.33
CA LEU A 84 -13.50 -10.00 2.31
C LEU A 84 -14.24 -11.13 3.03
N TYR A 85 -14.82 -10.85 4.20
CA TYR A 85 -15.38 -11.87 5.10
C TYR A 85 -16.91 -11.77 5.26
N GLY A 86 -17.57 -10.82 4.60
CA GLY A 86 -18.98 -10.47 4.78
C GLY A 86 -19.29 -9.76 6.11
N HIS A 87 -18.34 -9.67 7.03
CA HIS A 87 -18.49 -9.05 8.34
C HIS A 87 -17.15 -8.58 8.90
N ASP A 88 -17.18 -7.64 9.85
CA ASP A 88 -15.97 -7.22 10.56
C ASP A 88 -15.78 -8.02 11.87
N PRO A 89 -14.78 -8.93 11.95
CA PRO A 89 -14.51 -9.70 13.16
C PRO A 89 -14.05 -8.84 14.34
N VAL A 90 -13.37 -7.72 14.10
CA VAL A 90 -12.92 -6.80 15.15
C VAL A 90 -14.13 -6.11 15.79
N GLN A 91 -15.08 -5.67 14.96
CA GLN A 91 -16.32 -5.06 15.41
C GLN A 91 -17.18 -6.06 16.22
N LYS A 92 -17.30 -7.32 15.77
CA LYS A 92 -18.01 -8.37 16.53
C LYS A 92 -17.38 -8.61 17.90
N LYS A 93 -16.05 -8.69 17.97
CA LYS A 93 -15.32 -8.84 19.24
C LYS A 93 -15.58 -7.66 20.17
N PHE A 94 -15.54 -6.43 19.65
CA PHE A 94 -15.85 -5.22 20.41
C PHE A 94 -17.26 -5.26 21.02
N PHE A 95 -18.28 -5.64 20.24
CA PHE A 95 -19.65 -5.72 20.76
C PHE A 95 -19.84 -6.82 21.80
N LYS A 96 -19.19 -7.98 21.62
CA LYS A 96 -19.18 -9.05 22.62
C LYS A 96 -18.58 -8.58 23.95
N GLU A 97 -17.40 -7.97 23.91
CA GLU A 97 -16.74 -7.44 25.12
C GLU A 97 -17.54 -6.32 25.77
N TYR A 98 -18.17 -5.46 24.97
CA TYR A 98 -19.04 -4.39 25.49
C TYR A 98 -20.20 -4.98 26.30
N SER A 99 -20.88 -5.98 25.75
CA SER A 99 -21.99 -6.67 26.41
C SER A 99 -21.54 -7.37 27.69
N GLU A 100 -20.41 -8.09 27.66
CA GLU A 100 -19.84 -8.75 28.83
C GLU A 100 -19.55 -7.76 29.97
N LYS A 101 -18.92 -6.62 29.66
CA LYS A 101 -18.58 -5.58 30.66
C LYS A 101 -19.83 -4.86 31.20
N ARG A 102 -20.92 -4.83 30.43
CA ARG A 102 -22.16 -4.12 30.77
C ARG A 102 -23.29 -5.06 31.19
N LYS A 103 -22.96 -6.26 31.69
CA LYS A 103 -23.93 -7.24 32.21
C LYS A 103 -25.01 -7.63 31.18
N GLY A 104 -24.61 -7.80 29.92
CA GLY A 104 -25.51 -8.19 28.83
C GLY A 104 -26.14 -7.02 28.06
N LEU A 105 -25.83 -5.76 28.42
CA LEU A 105 -26.33 -4.60 27.69
C LEU A 105 -25.64 -4.50 26.31
N LYS A 106 -26.42 -4.59 25.24
CA LYS A 106 -25.93 -4.45 23.87
C LYS A 106 -25.52 -3.00 23.56
N HIS A 107 -24.55 -2.85 22.68
CA HIS A 107 -24.16 -1.52 22.19
C HIS A 107 -25.27 -0.98 21.27
N TYR A 108 -25.55 0.33 21.28
CA TYR A 108 -26.63 0.90 20.45
C TYR A 108 -26.42 0.73 18.93
N LYS A 109 -25.17 0.58 18.50
CA LYS A 109 -24.77 0.24 17.11
C LYS A 109 -24.66 -1.26 16.85
N ASP A 110 -24.91 -2.10 17.85
CA ASP A 110 -25.05 -3.55 17.69
C ASP A 110 -26.47 -3.81 17.16
N THR A 111 -26.70 -3.44 15.90
CA THR A 111 -27.87 -3.87 15.14
C THR A 111 -27.67 -5.36 14.88
N GLY A 112 -28.14 -6.20 15.80
CA GLY A 112 -27.91 -7.64 15.74
C GLY A 112 -28.32 -8.19 14.38
N ASP A 113 -27.34 -8.59 13.56
CA ASP A 113 -27.43 -9.18 12.22
C ASP A 113 -28.74 -8.89 11.45
N THR A 114 -29.19 -7.64 11.39
CA THR A 114 -30.19 -7.23 10.41
C THR A 114 -29.47 -7.00 9.09
N GLN A 115 -29.70 -7.98 8.21
CA GLN A 115 -29.34 -8.04 6.79
C GLN A 115 -29.58 -6.73 6.04
#